data_AF-A0A1H3R872-F1
#
_entry.id   AF-A0A1H3R872-F1
#
_cell.length_a   1.000
_cell.length_b   1.000
_cell.length_c   1.000
_cell.angle_alpha   90.00
_cell.angle_beta   90.00
_cell.angle_gamma   90.00
#
_symmetry.space_group_name_H-M   'P 1'
#
loop_
_entity.id
_entity.type
_entity.pdbx_description
1 polymer ?
#
loop_
_entity_poly.entity_id
_entity_poly.type
_entity_poly.pdbx_seq_one_letter_code
_entity_poly.pdbx_strand_id
1 'polypeptide(L)'
;MNPLIRRFSAAAGAVLALAVAVLVLPAPAVAAPLGQVTLDRTAGSVDDNPIFSTAAASAPCPTGFGADAMVRIGPPGGPYANVAKPLTAGGYDRKAVSVKPNRSFVMALGNVKPADGEWQVVVECYSVTEGMHKERFVTPITVSGGRWRTGRPAGGNPTPTTSAGADDQPPATPTASAPPDVSGSDQAAIDARLAANNRTGKASFGNAWWIAGLGGVLCVFGLVFLLTRPRPGKSR
;
A
#
# COMPACT_ATOMS: atom_id res chain seq x y z
N MET A 1 34.50 -20.76 67.93
CA MET A 1 34.63 -19.55 68.76
C MET A 1 34.35 -18.33 67.89
N ASN A 2 33.37 -17.52 68.29
CA ASN A 2 32.96 -16.18 67.77
C ASN A 2 34.12 -15.17 67.80
N PRO A 3 34.03 -13.92 67.24
CA PRO A 3 32.88 -13.17 66.67
C PRO A 3 33.21 -12.55 65.28
N LEU A 4 32.31 -11.93 64.50
CA LEU A 4 31.98 -10.50 64.59
C LEU A 4 30.92 -10.12 63.54
N ILE A 5 29.80 -9.66 64.06
CA ILE A 5 28.75 -8.91 63.39
C ILE A 5 29.26 -7.48 63.10
N ARG A 6 29.06 -6.96 61.88
CA ARG A 6 28.80 -5.51 61.71
C ARG A 6 27.91 -5.22 60.51
N ARG A 7 26.88 -4.43 60.82
CA ARG A 7 25.76 -3.96 59.99
C ARG A 7 26.19 -2.79 59.10
N PHE A 8 25.66 -2.72 57.87
CA PHE A 8 25.30 -1.51 57.12
C PHE A 8 24.17 -1.92 56.16
N SER A 9 22.89 -1.73 56.48
CA SER A 9 22.08 -0.52 56.35
C SER A 9 22.15 0.17 54.98
N ALA A 10 20.99 0.12 54.31
CA ALA A 10 20.40 1.15 53.45
C ALA A 10 21.09 1.51 52.12
N ALA A 11 20.47 1.06 51.03
CA ALA A 11 20.26 1.91 49.86
C ALA A 11 18.94 1.49 49.18
N ALA A 12 17.85 2.00 49.75
CA ALA A 12 16.55 2.03 49.11
C ALA A 12 16.56 3.08 47.98
N GLY A 13 15.87 2.78 46.88
CA GLY A 13 15.32 3.81 45.99
C GLY A 13 16.16 4.23 44.80
N ALA A 14 16.50 3.30 43.90
CA ALA A 14 16.72 3.68 42.50
C ALA A 14 15.35 3.74 41.81
N VAL A 15 14.73 4.92 41.84
CA VAL A 15 13.51 5.23 41.09
C VAL A 15 13.83 5.10 39.60
N LEU A 16 13.28 4.07 38.94
CA LEU A 16 13.22 3.98 37.49
C LEU A 16 12.32 5.11 36.97
N ALA A 17 12.91 6.27 36.66
CA ALA A 17 12.27 7.23 35.78
C ALA A 17 12.47 6.76 34.32
N LEU A 18 11.67 5.78 33.89
CA LEU A 18 11.48 5.56 32.45
C LEU A 18 10.71 6.76 31.90
N ALA A 19 11.45 7.75 31.40
CA ALA A 19 10.91 8.75 30.51
C ALA A 19 10.39 8.01 29.27
N VAL A 20 9.07 7.80 29.22
CA VAL A 20 8.38 7.39 28.00
C VAL A 20 8.47 8.58 27.05
N ALA A 21 9.57 8.66 26.31
CA ALA A 21 9.65 9.51 25.14
C ALA A 21 8.64 8.96 24.14
N VAL A 22 7.43 9.55 24.13
CA VAL A 22 6.47 9.35 23.06
C VAL A 22 7.14 9.87 21.80
N LEU A 23 7.74 8.95 21.05
CA LEU A 23 8.23 9.20 19.71
C LEU A 23 6.99 9.55 18.88
N VAL A 24 6.69 10.84 18.78
CA VAL A 24 5.77 11.37 17.79
C VAL A 24 6.45 11.13 16.45
N LEU A 25 6.21 9.96 15.88
CA LEU A 25 6.67 9.66 14.54
C LEU A 25 5.93 10.64 13.62
N PRO A 26 6.65 11.45 12.82
CA PRO A 26 5.99 12.34 11.87
C PRO A 26 5.14 11.46 10.95
N ALA A 27 3.85 11.75 10.87
CA ALA A 27 2.99 11.11 9.89
C ALA A 27 3.65 11.30 8.51
N PRO A 28 3.74 10.24 7.69
CA PRO A 28 4.36 10.36 6.38
C PRO A 28 3.67 11.48 5.62
N ALA A 29 4.45 12.47 5.18
CA ALA A 29 3.93 13.59 4.41
C ALA A 29 3.36 13.03 3.09
N VAL A 30 2.04 12.89 3.03
CA VAL A 30 1.35 12.54 1.79
C VAL A 30 1.50 13.74 0.87
N ALA A 31 2.12 13.53 -0.29
CA ALA A 31 2.34 14.59 -1.26
C ALA A 31 1.01 15.27 -1.62
N ALA A 32 1.03 16.60 -1.78
CA ALA A 32 -0.17 17.35 -2.10
C ALA A 32 -0.76 16.84 -3.44
N PRO A 33 -2.09 16.69 -3.54
CA PRO A 33 -2.70 16.32 -4.81
C PRO A 33 -2.46 17.39 -5.89
N LEU A 34 -2.16 16.97 -7.12
CA LEU A 34 -2.08 17.83 -8.31
C LEU A 34 -3.44 18.50 -8.63
N GLY A 35 -4.52 17.89 -8.16
CA GLY A 35 -5.88 18.31 -8.42
C GLY A 35 -6.86 17.17 -8.14
N GLN A 36 -8.07 17.28 -8.69
CA GLN A 36 -9.14 16.31 -8.49
C GLN A 36 -9.40 15.47 -9.74
N VAL A 37 -9.99 14.29 -9.52
CA VAL A 37 -10.52 13.43 -10.59
C VAL A 37 -12.04 13.59 -10.63
N THR A 38 -12.57 14.24 -11.66
CA THR A 38 -14.00 14.36 -11.87
C THR A 38 -14.56 13.03 -12.37
N LEU A 39 -15.54 12.48 -11.65
CA LEU A 39 -16.25 11.27 -12.03
C LEU A 39 -17.61 11.65 -12.63
N ASP A 40 -18.13 10.86 -13.58
CA ASP A 40 -19.48 11.08 -14.15
C ASP A 40 -20.61 10.89 -13.14
N ARG A 41 -20.33 10.20 -12.04
CA ARG A 41 -21.27 9.95 -10.94
C ARG A 41 -20.58 10.07 -9.59
N THR A 42 -21.35 10.44 -8.59
CA THR A 42 -20.87 10.65 -7.22
C THR A 42 -21.16 9.47 -6.30
N ALA A 43 -21.86 8.43 -6.77
CA ALA A 43 -22.09 7.20 -6.04
C ALA A 43 -22.41 6.03 -6.99
N GLY A 44 -22.27 4.80 -6.50
CA GLY A 44 -22.56 3.58 -7.25
C GLY A 44 -22.40 2.30 -6.43
N SER A 45 -22.55 1.15 -7.08
CA SER A 45 -22.19 -0.15 -6.50
C SER A 45 -20.72 -0.45 -6.73
N VAL A 46 -20.08 -1.18 -5.80
CA VAL A 46 -18.71 -1.69 -6.01
C VAL A 46 -18.65 -2.79 -7.08
N ASP A 47 -19.80 -3.39 -7.37
CA ASP A 47 -19.97 -4.46 -8.36
C ASP A 47 -20.29 -3.94 -9.77
N ASP A 48 -20.62 -2.65 -9.92
CA ASP A 48 -20.95 -2.05 -11.23
C ASP A 48 -19.74 -2.14 -12.18
N ASN A 49 -19.95 -2.63 -13.41
CA ASN A 49 -18.93 -2.69 -14.44
C ASN A 49 -19.36 -1.93 -15.71
N PRO A 50 -18.73 -0.79 -16.03
CA PRO A 50 -17.64 -0.16 -15.29
C PRO A 50 -18.10 0.51 -13.99
N ILE A 51 -17.20 0.67 -13.02
CA ILE A 51 -17.48 1.30 -11.72
C ILE A 51 -18.09 2.72 -11.87
N PHE A 52 -17.58 3.47 -12.85
CA PHE A 52 -18.08 4.76 -13.30
C PHE A 52 -17.82 4.88 -14.81
N SER A 53 -18.61 5.66 -15.55
CA SER A 53 -18.50 5.73 -17.01
C SER A 53 -17.32 6.58 -17.48
N THR A 54 -16.87 7.57 -16.69
CA THR A 54 -15.74 8.45 -17.04
C THR A 54 -15.03 8.96 -15.78
N ALA A 55 -13.69 9.03 -15.84
CA ALA A 55 -12.85 9.77 -14.91
C ALA A 55 -11.98 10.76 -15.68
N ALA A 56 -12.00 12.03 -15.28
CA ALA A 56 -11.21 13.09 -15.89
C ALA A 56 -10.37 13.84 -14.86
N ALA A 57 -9.09 14.04 -15.12
CA ALA A 57 -8.24 14.90 -14.29
C ALA A 57 -8.66 16.37 -14.47
N SER A 58 -8.59 17.17 -13.40
CA SER A 58 -8.93 18.60 -13.43
C SER A 58 -7.96 19.45 -14.24
N ALA A 59 -6.76 18.94 -14.53
CA ALA A 59 -5.73 19.61 -15.32
C ALA A 59 -4.91 18.59 -16.13
N PRO A 60 -4.10 19.03 -17.11
CA PRO A 60 -3.06 18.20 -17.72
C PRO A 60 -2.06 17.69 -16.67
N CYS A 61 -1.38 16.59 -16.97
CA CYS A 61 -0.23 16.13 -16.22
C CYS A 61 0.87 17.21 -16.18
N PRO A 62 1.76 17.20 -15.17
CA PRO A 62 2.93 18.06 -15.17
C PRO A 62 3.77 17.89 -16.43
N THR A 63 4.41 18.96 -16.89
CA THR A 63 5.28 18.95 -18.07
C THR A 63 6.31 17.83 -17.96
N GLY A 64 6.45 17.01 -19.01
CA GLY A 64 7.36 15.86 -19.02
C GLY A 64 6.77 14.56 -18.45
N PHE A 65 5.62 14.61 -17.77
CA PHE A 65 4.92 13.43 -17.22
C PHE A 65 3.64 13.08 -18.01
N GLY A 66 3.64 13.39 -19.30
CA GLY A 66 2.52 13.18 -20.21
C GLY A 66 2.63 11.95 -21.10
N ALA A 67 3.59 11.05 -20.86
CA ALA A 67 3.85 9.90 -21.74
C ALA A 67 2.76 8.83 -21.58
N ASP A 68 2.47 8.46 -20.32
CA ASP A 68 1.37 7.57 -19.98
C ASP A 68 0.53 8.15 -18.85
N ALA A 69 -0.71 7.68 -18.73
CA ALA A 69 -1.58 7.97 -17.60
C ALA A 69 -2.35 6.72 -17.16
N MET A 70 -2.57 6.56 -15.86
CA MET A 70 -3.32 5.43 -15.30
C MET A 70 -4.41 5.91 -14.33
N VAL A 71 -5.61 5.35 -14.45
CA VAL A 71 -6.68 5.55 -13.47
C VAL A 71 -6.77 4.32 -12.58
N ARG A 72 -6.62 4.55 -11.27
CA ARG A 72 -6.53 3.50 -10.28
C ARG A 72 -7.40 3.81 -9.07
N ILE A 73 -7.70 2.78 -8.29
CA ILE A 73 -8.48 2.87 -7.06
C ILE A 73 -7.77 2.12 -5.94
N GLY A 74 -7.76 2.67 -4.72
CA GLY A 74 -7.04 2.08 -3.59
C GLY A 74 -7.29 2.83 -2.29
N PRO A 75 -6.89 2.29 -1.12
CA PRO A 75 -6.91 3.04 0.12
C PRO A 75 -5.93 4.23 0.04
N PRO A 76 -6.08 5.25 0.90
CA PRO A 76 -5.09 6.31 1.05
C PRO A 76 -3.68 5.75 1.26
N GLY A 77 -2.73 6.14 0.41
CA GLY A 77 -1.35 5.62 0.43
C GLY A 77 -1.12 4.33 -0.36
N GLY A 78 -2.18 3.66 -0.82
CA GLY A 78 -2.11 2.44 -1.64
C GLY A 78 -2.04 1.15 -0.82
N PRO A 79 -1.90 -0.01 -1.48
CA PRO A 79 -1.67 -0.19 -2.93
C PRO A 79 -2.89 0.16 -3.79
N TYR A 80 -2.66 0.52 -5.05
CA TYR A 80 -3.72 0.91 -5.99
C TYR A 80 -3.94 -0.14 -7.08
N ALA A 81 -5.18 -0.36 -7.47
CA ALA A 81 -5.58 -1.30 -8.52
C ALA A 81 -6.09 -0.56 -9.76
N ASN A 82 -5.76 -1.06 -10.96
CA ASN A 82 -6.19 -0.46 -12.22
C ASN A 82 -7.69 -0.71 -12.46
N VAL A 83 -8.46 0.36 -12.69
CA VAL A 83 -9.88 0.30 -13.09
C VAL A 83 -10.08 0.47 -14.59
N ALA A 84 -9.02 0.85 -15.30
CA ALA A 84 -8.98 1.05 -16.74
C ALA A 84 -7.71 0.45 -17.36
N LYS A 85 -7.67 0.32 -18.68
CA LYS A 85 -6.42 0.07 -19.41
C LYS A 85 -5.50 1.31 -19.28
N PRO A 86 -4.18 1.14 -19.07
CA PRO A 86 -3.24 2.26 -19.14
C PRO A 86 -3.36 3.02 -20.46
N LEU A 87 -3.29 4.34 -20.37
CA LEU A 87 -3.28 5.22 -21.53
C LEU A 87 -1.84 5.46 -21.98
N THR A 88 -1.51 5.10 -23.22
CA THR A 88 -0.12 5.14 -23.71
C THR A 88 0.06 5.98 -24.99
N ALA A 89 -0.93 6.80 -25.33
CA ALA A 89 -0.88 7.64 -26.53
C ALA A 89 0.02 8.89 -26.39
N GLY A 90 0.51 9.22 -25.19
CA GLY A 90 1.26 10.44 -24.93
C GLY A 90 0.43 11.73 -24.97
N GLY A 91 1.09 12.86 -24.67
CA GLY A 91 0.51 14.20 -24.73
C GLY A 91 -0.41 14.58 -23.55
N TYR A 92 -0.43 13.78 -22.48
CA TYR A 92 -1.25 14.07 -21.30
C TYR A 92 -0.77 15.26 -20.49
N ASP A 93 0.42 15.77 -20.78
CA ASP A 93 0.97 17.02 -20.25
C ASP A 93 0.46 18.27 -20.99
N ARG A 94 -0.19 18.08 -22.14
CA ARG A 94 -0.82 19.15 -22.93
C ARG A 94 -2.34 19.14 -22.87
N LYS A 95 -2.94 18.01 -22.47
CA LYS A 95 -4.39 17.85 -22.35
C LYS A 95 -4.74 17.05 -21.10
N ALA A 96 -5.78 17.50 -20.40
CA ALA A 96 -6.32 16.78 -19.26
C ALA A 96 -6.65 15.32 -19.61
N VAL A 97 -6.23 14.42 -18.73
CA VAL A 97 -6.48 12.98 -18.84
C VAL A 97 -7.99 12.73 -18.74
N SER A 98 -8.54 11.93 -19.65
CA SER A 98 -9.93 11.47 -19.60
C SER A 98 -9.98 9.99 -19.99
N VAL A 99 -10.58 9.18 -19.12
CA VAL A 99 -10.56 7.71 -19.22
C VAL A 99 -11.94 7.14 -18.99
N LYS A 100 -12.27 6.11 -19.77
CA LYS A 100 -13.42 5.24 -19.54
C LYS A 100 -12.95 3.96 -18.85
N PRO A 101 -13.26 3.76 -17.56
CA PRO A 101 -12.99 2.49 -16.89
C PRO A 101 -13.65 1.32 -17.61
N ASN A 102 -13.10 0.13 -17.38
CA ASN A 102 -13.59 -1.12 -17.98
C ASN A 102 -13.66 -2.27 -16.96
N ARG A 103 -13.65 -1.93 -15.68
CA ARG A 103 -13.73 -2.87 -14.55
C ARG A 103 -14.63 -2.32 -13.46
N SER A 104 -15.24 -3.22 -12.70
CA SER A 104 -15.80 -2.89 -11.39
C SER A 104 -14.70 -2.72 -10.34
N PHE A 105 -15.06 -2.19 -9.18
CA PHE A 105 -14.14 -2.11 -8.03
C PHE A 105 -13.69 -3.52 -7.62
N VAL A 106 -14.65 -4.44 -7.51
CA VAL A 106 -14.40 -5.84 -7.13
C VAL A 106 -13.47 -6.52 -8.13
N MET A 107 -13.68 -6.33 -9.44
CA MET A 107 -12.79 -6.86 -10.47
C MET A 107 -11.38 -6.23 -10.42
N ALA A 108 -11.27 -4.93 -10.14
CA ALA A 108 -9.97 -4.27 -9.99
C ALA A 108 -9.16 -4.87 -8.83
N LEU A 109 -9.82 -5.26 -7.73
CA LEU A 109 -9.22 -5.92 -6.58
C LEU A 109 -9.09 -7.45 -6.70
N GLY A 110 -9.27 -8.03 -7.89
CA GLY A 110 -9.10 -9.46 -8.11
C GLY A 110 -10.28 -10.32 -7.63
N ASN A 111 -11.50 -9.81 -7.80
CA ASN A 111 -12.76 -10.42 -7.33
C ASN A 111 -12.89 -10.50 -5.80
N VAL A 112 -12.22 -9.58 -5.11
CA VAL A 112 -12.34 -9.38 -3.66
C VAL A 112 -13.18 -8.12 -3.41
N LYS A 113 -14.17 -8.22 -2.51
CA LYS A 113 -15.00 -7.07 -2.16
C LYS A 113 -14.16 -6.04 -1.39
N PRO A 114 -14.16 -4.74 -1.78
CA PRO A 114 -13.48 -3.72 -0.99
C PRO A 114 -14.06 -3.67 0.42
N ALA A 115 -13.20 -3.55 1.42
CA ALA A 115 -13.62 -3.27 2.79
C ALA A 115 -14.29 -1.90 2.89
N ASP A 116 -15.22 -1.76 3.83
CA ASP A 116 -15.79 -0.46 4.17
C ASP A 116 -14.70 0.48 4.70
N GLY A 117 -14.79 1.77 4.36
CA GLY A 117 -13.81 2.77 4.77
C GLY A 117 -13.49 3.83 3.71
N GLU A 118 -12.37 4.51 3.92
CA GLU A 118 -11.86 5.54 3.00
C GLU A 118 -11.06 4.91 1.87
N TRP A 119 -11.35 5.36 0.65
CA TRP A 119 -10.68 4.96 -0.57
C TRP A 119 -10.43 6.19 -1.44
N GLN A 120 -9.63 6.05 -2.49
CA GLN A 120 -9.26 7.12 -3.39
C GLN A 120 -9.30 6.60 -4.83
N VAL A 121 -9.88 7.40 -5.72
CA VAL A 121 -9.68 7.27 -7.16
C VAL A 121 -8.56 8.24 -7.53
N VAL A 122 -7.51 7.72 -8.18
CA VAL A 122 -6.33 8.49 -8.52
C VAL A 122 -6.04 8.44 -10.01
N VAL A 123 -5.50 9.54 -10.55
CA VAL A 123 -4.84 9.57 -11.85
C VAL A 123 -3.34 9.74 -11.60
N GLU A 124 -2.56 8.77 -12.04
CA GLU A 124 -1.10 8.79 -12.01
C GLU A 124 -0.56 9.18 -13.39
N CYS A 125 0.37 10.13 -13.40
CA CYS A 125 1.04 10.64 -14.60
C CYS A 125 2.46 10.05 -14.69
N TYR A 126 2.88 9.68 -15.89
CA TYR A 126 4.17 9.00 -16.12
C TYR A 126 5.02 9.72 -17.16
N SER A 127 6.32 9.75 -16.89
CA SER A 127 7.41 10.12 -17.79
C SER A 127 8.10 8.85 -18.30
N VAL A 128 8.59 8.89 -19.54
CA VAL A 128 9.40 7.81 -20.11
C VAL A 128 10.73 7.66 -19.36
N THR A 129 11.32 8.76 -18.92
CA THR A 129 12.66 8.80 -18.32
C THR A 129 12.61 8.74 -16.80
N GLU A 130 11.62 9.37 -16.18
CA GLU A 130 11.54 9.53 -14.72
C GLU A 130 10.53 8.57 -14.06
N GLY A 131 9.72 7.87 -14.86
CA GLY A 131 8.67 7.00 -14.35
C GLY A 131 7.49 7.79 -13.80
N MET A 132 6.92 7.31 -12.68
CA MET A 132 5.71 7.88 -12.08
C MET A 132 5.98 9.20 -11.37
N HIS A 133 5.16 10.22 -11.62
CA HIS A 133 5.18 11.46 -10.84
C HIS A 133 4.83 11.20 -9.37
N LYS A 134 5.47 11.91 -8.43
CA LYS A 134 5.23 11.73 -6.99
C LYS A 134 3.84 12.16 -6.56
N GLU A 135 3.35 13.25 -7.14
CA GLU A 135 2.01 13.79 -6.90
C GLU A 135 1.01 13.25 -7.91
N ARG A 136 -0.27 13.26 -7.54
CA ARG A 136 -1.37 12.61 -8.29
C ARG A 136 -2.62 13.46 -8.25
N PHE A 137 -3.52 13.29 -9.22
CA PHE A 137 -4.89 13.77 -9.06
C PHE A 137 -5.65 12.79 -8.16
N VAL A 138 -6.41 13.30 -7.20
CA VAL A 138 -7.06 12.47 -6.19
C VAL A 138 -8.50 12.89 -6.00
N THR A 139 -9.42 11.94 -6.03
CA THR A 139 -10.79 12.10 -5.55
C THR A 139 -11.08 11.11 -4.45
N PRO A 140 -11.33 11.56 -3.21
CA PRO A 140 -11.68 10.68 -2.13
C PRO A 140 -13.06 10.07 -2.38
N ILE A 141 -13.19 8.80 -2.04
CA ILE A 141 -14.46 8.07 -2.01
C ILE A 141 -14.59 7.32 -0.67
N THR A 142 -15.80 7.03 -0.28
CA THR A 142 -16.12 6.19 0.88
C THR A 142 -16.81 4.94 0.38
N VAL A 143 -16.38 3.77 0.85
CA VAL A 143 -17.09 2.50 0.66
C VAL A 143 -17.86 2.14 1.93
N SER A 144 -19.14 1.81 1.79
CA SER A 144 -19.97 1.30 2.88
C SER A 144 -21.03 0.34 2.35
N GLY A 145 -21.12 -0.86 2.94
CA GLY A 145 -22.14 -1.85 2.58
C GLY A 145 -22.11 -2.28 1.11
N GLY A 146 -20.93 -2.29 0.46
CA GLY A 146 -20.79 -2.59 -0.96
C GLY A 146 -21.25 -1.48 -1.91
N ARG A 147 -21.46 -0.26 -1.39
CA ARG A 147 -21.68 0.93 -2.21
C ARG A 147 -20.52 1.88 -2.03
N TRP A 148 -20.26 2.69 -3.03
CA TRP A 148 -19.28 3.76 -2.95
C TRP A 148 -19.96 5.12 -3.16
N ARG A 149 -19.37 6.17 -2.58
CA ARG A 149 -19.75 7.58 -2.82
C ARG A 149 -18.52 8.47 -2.80
N THR A 150 -18.49 9.55 -3.57
CA THR A 150 -17.46 10.58 -3.51
C THR A 150 -17.53 11.35 -2.21
N GLY A 151 -16.37 11.84 -1.76
CA GLY A 151 -16.22 12.58 -0.52
C GLY A 151 -15.91 11.68 0.67
N ARG A 152 -15.59 12.35 1.78
CA ARG A 152 -15.38 11.75 3.10
C ARG A 152 -16.74 11.50 3.75
N PRO A 153 -16.92 10.50 4.64
CA PRO A 153 -18.19 10.34 5.34
C PRO A 153 -18.54 11.63 6.07
N ALA A 154 -19.73 12.18 5.80
CA ALA A 154 -20.28 13.29 6.59
C ALA A 154 -20.40 12.80 8.05
N GLY A 155 -19.60 13.35 8.97
CA GLY A 155 -19.58 12.96 10.37
C GLY A 155 -18.30 12.29 10.86
N GLY A 156 -17.37 11.94 9.96
CA GLY A 156 -16.02 11.58 10.34
C GLY A 156 -15.16 12.83 10.52
N ASN A 157 -15.39 13.63 11.57
CA ASN A 157 -14.26 14.36 12.12
C ASN A 157 -13.19 13.28 12.41
N PRO A 158 -11.91 13.45 12.04
CA PRO A 158 -10.89 12.59 12.60
C PRO A 158 -10.99 12.82 14.11
N THR A 159 -11.67 11.93 14.83
CA THR A 159 -11.53 11.87 16.27
C THR A 159 -10.04 11.62 16.43
N PRO A 160 -9.24 12.58 16.93
CA PRO A 160 -7.93 12.20 17.41
C PRO A 160 -8.25 11.11 18.42
N THR A 161 -7.79 9.88 18.19
CA THR A 161 -7.84 8.83 19.19
C THR A 161 -6.93 9.30 20.32
N THR A 162 -7.44 10.18 21.17
CA THR A 162 -6.89 10.41 22.49
C THR A 162 -7.17 9.11 23.20
N SER A 163 -6.17 8.25 23.28
CA SER A 163 -6.19 7.07 24.11
C SER A 163 -6.30 7.55 25.56
N ALA A 164 -7.53 7.83 25.99
CA ALA A 164 -7.86 8.07 27.38
C ALA A 164 -7.63 6.75 28.13
N GLY A 165 -6.90 6.83 29.24
CA GLY A 165 -6.42 5.69 30.01
C GLY A 165 -7.50 4.64 30.25
N ALA A 166 -7.18 3.40 29.90
CA ALA A 166 -7.84 2.25 30.46
C ALA A 166 -7.35 2.11 31.91
N ASP A 167 -8.26 2.37 32.84
CA ASP A 167 -8.17 1.86 34.21
C ASP A 167 -8.00 0.34 34.19
N ASP A 168 -7.21 -0.15 35.15
CA ASP A 168 -6.90 -1.54 35.45
C ASP A 168 -8.14 -2.45 35.41
N GLN A 169 -8.31 -3.19 34.31
CA GLN A 169 -9.13 -4.40 34.32
C GLN A 169 -8.25 -5.60 33.94
N PRO A 170 -8.18 -6.66 34.79
CA PRO A 170 -7.36 -7.83 34.52
C PRO A 170 -7.74 -8.49 33.18
N PRO A 171 -6.77 -9.05 32.45
CA PRO A 171 -7.01 -9.61 31.13
C PRO A 171 -7.91 -10.83 31.22
N ALA A 172 -9.10 -10.75 30.61
CA ALA A 172 -9.89 -11.93 30.30
C ALA A 172 -9.16 -12.73 29.23
N THR A 173 -8.83 -13.98 29.55
CA THR A 173 -8.24 -14.94 28.63
C THR A 173 -9.15 -15.12 27.40
N PRO A 174 -8.69 -14.84 26.17
CA PRO A 174 -9.52 -15.02 24.99
C PRO A 174 -9.81 -16.51 24.80
N THR A 175 -11.08 -16.88 24.82
CA THR A 175 -11.54 -18.18 24.34
C THR A 175 -11.27 -18.25 22.84
N ALA A 176 -10.36 -19.14 22.43
CA ALA A 176 -10.10 -19.42 21.03
C ALA A 176 -11.40 -19.85 20.34
N SER A 177 -11.90 -19.03 19.43
CA SER A 177 -12.94 -19.47 18.50
C SER A 177 -12.34 -20.53 17.59
N ALA A 178 -13.00 -21.68 17.52
CA ALA A 178 -12.61 -22.76 16.63
C ALA A 178 -12.54 -22.23 15.18
N PRO A 179 -11.52 -22.63 14.39
CA PRO A 179 -11.45 -22.28 12.98
C PRO A 179 -12.73 -22.76 12.27
N PRO A 180 -13.28 -21.97 11.33
CA PRO A 180 -14.43 -22.42 10.56
C PRO A 180 -14.09 -23.73 9.86
N ASP A 181 -14.96 -24.73 10.01
CA ASP A 181 -14.85 -26.00 9.32
C ASP A 181 -15.02 -25.76 7.81
N VAL A 182 -13.92 -25.95 7.06
CA VAL A 182 -13.88 -25.78 5.60
C VAL A 182 -14.14 -27.10 4.86
N SER A 183 -14.56 -28.16 5.56
CA SER A 183 -14.73 -29.52 4.97
C SER A 183 -15.88 -29.65 3.96
N GLY A 184 -16.55 -28.55 3.59
CA GLY A 184 -17.63 -28.52 2.60
C GLY A 184 -17.31 -27.77 1.30
N SER A 185 -16.11 -27.19 1.14
CA SER A 185 -15.77 -26.54 -0.13
C SER A 185 -15.46 -27.60 -1.19
N ASP A 186 -16.29 -27.65 -2.22
CA ASP A 186 -16.18 -28.53 -3.39
C ASP A 186 -14.76 -28.43 -3.98
N GLN A 187 -13.93 -29.44 -3.71
CA GLN A 187 -12.51 -29.46 -4.09
C GLN A 187 -12.35 -29.24 -5.61
N ALA A 188 -13.31 -29.70 -6.41
CA ALA A 188 -13.35 -29.47 -7.85
C ALA A 188 -13.47 -27.98 -8.22
N ALA A 189 -14.21 -27.19 -7.44
CA ALA A 189 -14.34 -25.75 -7.65
C ALA A 189 -13.05 -25.00 -7.27
N ILE A 190 -12.33 -25.47 -6.25
CA ILE A 190 -11.02 -24.93 -5.87
C ILE A 190 -9.99 -25.25 -6.96
N ASP A 191 -9.93 -26.50 -7.43
CA ASP A 191 -8.99 -26.93 -8.46
C ASP A 191 -9.26 -26.23 -9.81
N ALA A 192 -10.53 -26.03 -10.17
CA ALA A 192 -10.90 -25.27 -11.38
C ALA A 192 -10.45 -23.80 -11.30
N ARG A 193 -10.57 -23.16 -10.13
CA ARG A 193 -10.09 -21.78 -9.92
C ARG A 193 -8.57 -21.70 -9.94
N LEU A 194 -7.87 -22.67 -9.34
CA LEU A 194 -6.41 -22.73 -9.36
C LEU A 194 -5.87 -22.94 -10.78
N ALA A 195 -6.51 -23.83 -11.56
CA ALA A 195 -6.17 -24.07 -12.96
C ALA A 195 -6.43 -22.84 -13.85
N ALA A 196 -7.51 -22.07 -13.59
CA ALA A 196 -7.80 -20.84 -14.32
C ALA A 196 -6.78 -19.71 -14.01
N ASN A 197 -6.37 -19.57 -12.75
CA ASN A 197 -5.33 -18.60 -12.36
C ASN A 197 -3.94 -18.98 -12.89
N ASN A 198 -3.59 -20.28 -12.91
CA ASN A 198 -2.32 -20.74 -13.48
C ASN A 198 -2.23 -20.59 -15.01
N ARG A 199 -3.36 -20.53 -15.73
CA ARG A 199 -3.35 -20.24 -17.18
C ARG A 199 -3.20 -18.76 -17.52
N THR A 200 -3.61 -17.87 -16.62
CA THR A 200 -3.53 -16.41 -16.84
C THR A 200 -2.25 -15.78 -16.28
N GLY A 201 -1.51 -16.51 -15.45
CA GLY A 201 -0.14 -16.21 -15.06
C GLY A 201 0.88 -16.37 -16.18
N LYS A 202 0.70 -15.65 -17.31
CA LYS A 202 1.86 -15.20 -18.09
C LYS A 202 2.59 -14.18 -17.20
N ALA A 203 3.36 -14.66 -16.23
CA ALA A 203 4.45 -13.88 -15.67
C ALA A 203 5.19 -13.33 -16.89
N SER A 204 5.15 -12.01 -17.07
CA SER A 204 5.74 -11.38 -18.25
C SER A 204 7.20 -11.82 -18.31
N PHE A 205 7.57 -12.61 -19.32
CA PHE A 205 8.94 -13.05 -19.54
C PHE A 205 9.92 -11.86 -19.63
N GLY A 206 9.42 -10.63 -19.81
CA GLY A 206 10.19 -9.40 -19.69
C GLY A 206 10.80 -9.15 -18.30
N ASN A 207 10.22 -9.69 -17.22
CA ASN A 207 10.78 -9.51 -15.86
C ASN A 207 11.83 -10.55 -15.47
N ALA A 208 11.90 -11.71 -16.13
CA ALA A 208 12.93 -12.71 -15.83
C ALA A 208 14.32 -12.27 -16.32
N TRP A 209 14.37 -11.53 -17.43
CA TRP A 209 15.64 -11.14 -18.05
C TRP A 209 16.41 -10.09 -17.25
N TRP A 210 15.75 -9.13 -16.59
CA TRP A 210 16.46 -8.15 -15.75
C TRP A 210 16.98 -8.77 -14.44
N ILE A 211 16.29 -9.77 -13.88
CA ILE A 211 16.77 -10.49 -12.69
C ILE A 211 18.02 -11.30 -13.02
N ALA A 212 18.02 -12.01 -14.16
CA ALA A 212 19.21 -12.70 -14.65
C ALA A 212 20.37 -11.72 -14.95
N GLY A 213 20.05 -10.55 -15.51
CA GLY A 213 21.00 -9.47 -15.76
C GLY A 213 21.67 -8.95 -14.47
N LEU A 214 20.88 -8.65 -13.43
CA LEU A 214 21.42 -8.19 -12.13
C LEU A 214 22.27 -9.25 -11.44
N GLY A 215 21.85 -10.52 -11.50
CA GLY A 215 22.65 -11.63 -10.98
C GLY A 215 24.02 -11.72 -11.67
N GLY A 216 24.07 -11.56 -13.00
CA GLY A 216 25.31 -11.52 -13.76
C GLY A 216 26.23 -10.36 -13.34
N VAL A 217 25.69 -9.15 -13.21
CA VAL A 217 26.46 -7.96 -12.82
C VAL A 217 27.06 -8.12 -11.41
N LEU A 218 26.28 -8.61 -10.44
CA LEU A 218 26.77 -8.85 -9.07
C LEU A 218 27.89 -9.90 -9.02
N CYS A 219 27.78 -10.99 -9.79
CA CYS A 219 28.82 -12.00 -9.87
C CYS A 219 30.13 -11.44 -10.44
N VAL A 220 30.06 -10.65 -11.52
CA VAL A 220 31.26 -10.04 -12.11
C VAL A 220 31.90 -9.04 -11.14
N PHE A 221 31.12 -8.18 -10.49
CA PHE A 221 31.64 -7.24 -9.49
C PHE A 221 32.26 -7.95 -8.28
N GLY A 222 31.62 -9.00 -7.76
CA GLY A 222 32.18 -9.81 -6.67
C GLY A 222 33.50 -10.47 -7.04
N LEU A 223 33.61 -10.97 -8.27
CA LEU A 223 34.82 -11.64 -8.76
C LEU A 223 35.97 -10.64 -8.99
N VAL A 224 35.68 -9.48 -9.58
CA VAL A 224 36.66 -8.37 -9.70
C VAL A 224 37.15 -7.94 -8.33
N PHE A 225 36.23 -7.71 -7.38
CA PHE A 225 36.60 -7.30 -6.03
C PHE A 225 37.48 -8.31 -5.29
N LEU A 226 37.22 -9.61 -5.46
CA LEU A 226 38.07 -10.68 -4.90
C LEU A 226 39.45 -10.72 -5.54
N LEU A 227 39.55 -10.48 -6.85
CA LEU A 227 40.82 -10.48 -7.58
C LEU A 227 41.66 -9.21 -7.33
N THR A 228 41.02 -8.06 -7.10
CA THR A 228 41.73 -6.78 -6.90
C THR A 228 42.03 -6.48 -5.43
N ARG A 229 41.55 -7.28 -4.47
CA ARG A 229 41.88 -7.07 -3.06
C ARG A 229 43.38 -7.29 -2.83
N PRO A 230 44.13 -6.26 -2.36
CA PRO A 230 45.52 -6.43 -2.02
C PRO A 230 45.61 -7.48 -0.90
N ARG A 231 46.37 -8.55 -1.14
CA ARG A 231 46.60 -9.57 -0.11
C ARG A 231 47.29 -8.88 1.07
N PRO A 232 46.76 -9.03 2.30
CA PRO A 232 47.40 -8.45 3.47
C PRO A 232 48.82 -9.00 3.54
N GLY A 233 49.79 -8.10 3.35
CA GLY A 233 51.20 -8.42 3.45
C GLY A 233 51.48 -8.97 4.84
N LYS A 234 52.11 -10.14 4.92
CA LYS A 234 52.67 -10.64 6.18
C LYS A 234 53.70 -9.60 6.67
N SER A 235 53.33 -8.82 7.67
CA SER A 235 54.28 -8.04 8.45
C SER A 235 55.32 -8.99 9.03
N ARG A 236 56.58 -8.80 8.61
CA ARG A 236 57.75 -9.44 9.24
C ARG A 236 58.08 -8.75 10.54
#